data_AF-A0A9E0QCT4-F1
#
_entry.id   AF-A0A9E0QCT4-F1
#
_cell.length_a   1.000
_cell.length_b   1.000
_cell.length_c   1.000
_cell.angle_alpha   90.00
_cell.angle_beta   90.00
_cell.angle_gamma   90.00
#
_symmetry.space_group_name_H-M   'P 1'
#
loop_
_entity.id
_entity.type
_entity.pdbx_description
1 polymer ?
#
loop_
_entity_poly.entity_id
_entity_poly.type
_entity_poly.pdbx_seq_one_letter_code
_entity_poly.pdbx_strand_id
1 'polypeptide(L)'
;MRIRIEYSNISGNTAQMAFLNSLKKAIEDNGMVITDNNDYDVLHAVGTPTQTIISKMRNARRRLIPVVYSPLATISPWNSSCYEKFILKNGFIHAVGENEQKYLQEKYKGTNVVLIKNPGVTHDISQALFSANFKQLYDEVIIKHEEAIKDNIAKRIEKLKDDIQDNVLKDVLKSCLYMRYRYHRRQIAQQELDDFCTLLINSDYDEDKMAEILDRLKIYDFMESLEKVMEEKTQLSEGFMPITAIDNNLTKKIKKTIL
;
A
#
# COMPACT_ATOMS: atom_id res chain seq x y z
N MET A 1 2.08 10.23 -7.83
CA MET A 1 2.39 9.37 -6.67
C MET A 1 2.85 10.22 -5.49
N ARG A 2 2.29 10.01 -4.31
CA ARG A 2 2.56 10.70 -3.04
C ARG A 2 3.46 9.82 -2.18
N ILE A 3 4.62 10.33 -1.80
CA ILE A 3 5.61 9.64 -0.97
C ILE A 3 5.68 10.31 0.40
N ARG A 4 5.61 9.54 1.47
CA ARG A 4 5.95 10.01 2.81
C ARG A 4 7.35 9.56 3.16
N ILE A 5 8.24 10.48 3.51
CA ILE A 5 9.61 10.15 3.92
C ILE A 5 9.70 10.26 5.43
N GLU A 6 10.21 9.21 6.06
CA GLU A 6 10.46 9.19 7.50
C GLU A 6 11.91 8.83 7.74
N TYR A 7 12.64 9.62 8.52
CA TYR A 7 14.07 9.41 8.69
C TYR A 7 14.52 9.55 10.14
N SER A 8 15.51 8.76 10.54
CA SER A 8 16.16 8.90 11.85
C SER A 8 16.95 10.20 11.92
N ASN A 9 17.46 10.60 13.09
CA ASN A 9 18.24 11.84 13.22
C ASN A 9 19.51 11.77 12.34
N ILE A 10 19.51 12.48 11.20
CA ILE A 10 20.57 12.47 10.18
C ILE A 10 21.53 13.68 10.33
N SER A 11 21.27 14.58 11.30
CA SER A 11 21.85 15.92 11.44
C SER A 11 23.38 16.03 11.60
N GLY A 12 24.13 14.93 11.53
CA GLY A 12 25.61 14.94 11.50
C GLY A 12 26.25 14.03 10.45
N ASN A 13 25.48 13.39 9.56
CA ASN A 13 26.02 12.46 8.57
C ASN A 13 25.88 13.01 7.14
N THR A 14 26.99 13.53 6.60
CA THR A 14 27.06 14.14 5.27
C THR A 14 26.60 13.19 4.15
N ALA A 15 26.92 11.90 4.24
CA ALA A 15 26.53 10.91 3.23
C ALA A 15 25.01 10.65 3.23
N GLN A 16 24.41 10.58 4.41
CA GLN A 16 22.96 10.42 4.57
C GLN A 16 22.20 11.69 4.14
N MET A 17 22.74 12.87 4.40
CA MET A 17 22.19 14.14 3.89
C MET A 17 22.28 14.22 2.36
N ALA A 18 23.42 13.83 1.78
CA ALA A 18 23.58 13.76 0.33
C ALA A 18 22.56 12.80 -0.31
N PHE A 19 22.36 11.62 0.28
CA PHE A 19 21.31 10.69 -0.14
C PHE A 19 19.92 11.33 -0.10
N LEU A 20 19.53 11.96 1.01
CA LEU A 20 18.22 12.58 1.14
C LEU A 20 18.00 13.70 0.09
N ASN A 21 19.03 14.48 -0.21
CA ASN A 21 18.94 15.52 -1.23
C ASN A 21 18.74 14.91 -2.62
N SER A 22 19.52 13.88 -2.97
CA SER A 22 19.34 13.15 -4.23
C SER A 22 17.98 12.47 -4.32
N LEU A 23 17.46 11.93 -3.21
CA LEU A 23 16.14 11.30 -3.13
C LEU A 23 15.01 12.32 -3.33
N LYS A 24 15.09 13.48 -2.67
CA LYS A 24 14.11 14.56 -2.85
C LYS A 24 14.08 15.04 -4.29
N LYS A 25 15.26 15.24 -4.89
CA LYS A 25 15.38 15.59 -6.31
C LYS A 25 14.82 14.50 -7.22
N ALA A 26 15.08 13.23 -6.94
CA ALA A 26 14.50 12.12 -7.69
C ALA A 26 12.97 12.07 -7.63
N ILE A 27 12.39 12.44 -6.49
CA ILE A 27 10.93 12.52 -6.33
C ILE A 27 10.37 13.65 -7.20
N GLU A 28 10.99 14.82 -7.15
CA GLU A 28 10.62 15.99 -7.96
C GLU A 28 10.77 15.74 -9.47
N ASP A 29 11.93 15.25 -9.92
CA ASP A 29 12.24 15.01 -11.34
C ASP A 29 11.26 14.04 -12.02
N ASN A 30 10.59 13.18 -11.25
CA ASN A 30 9.62 12.19 -11.73
C ASN A 30 8.15 12.61 -11.52
N GLY A 31 7.87 13.87 -11.15
CA GLY A 31 6.51 14.36 -10.91
C GLY A 31 5.82 13.68 -9.71
N MET A 32 6.59 13.13 -8.78
CA MET A 32 6.08 12.59 -7.52
C MET A 32 6.05 13.70 -6.46
N VAL A 33 5.23 13.52 -5.43
CA VAL A 33 4.99 14.56 -4.40
C VAL A 33 5.38 14.04 -3.03
N ILE A 34 6.19 14.79 -2.29
CA ILE A 34 6.43 14.52 -0.86
C ILE A 34 5.24 15.06 -0.07
N THR A 35 4.68 14.27 0.84
CA THR A 35 3.56 14.70 1.67
C THR A 35 3.67 14.23 3.12
N ASP A 36 3.26 15.11 4.04
CA ASP A 36 3.09 14.81 5.46
C ASP A 36 1.66 14.36 5.80
N ASN A 37 0.75 14.48 4.82
CA ASN A 37 -0.63 14.03 4.97
C ASN A 37 -0.69 12.51 5.14
N ASN A 38 -1.88 12.00 5.49
CA ASN A 38 -2.06 10.57 5.73
C ASN A 38 -2.42 9.77 4.47
N ASP A 39 -2.70 10.42 3.34
CA ASP A 39 -3.14 9.83 2.07
C ASP A 39 -1.98 9.45 1.12
N TYR A 40 -0.78 9.22 1.64
CA TYR A 40 0.39 8.83 0.85
C TYR A 40 0.28 7.40 0.27
N ASP A 41 0.91 7.21 -0.89
CA ASP A 41 0.91 5.94 -1.61
C ASP A 41 1.98 4.98 -1.07
N VAL A 42 3.16 5.51 -0.70
CA VAL A 42 4.31 4.74 -0.20
C VAL A 42 4.95 5.45 0.98
N LEU A 43 5.34 4.68 2.01
CA LEU A 43 6.22 5.15 3.07
C LEU A 43 7.66 4.78 2.74
N HIS A 44 8.56 5.76 2.66
CA HIS A 44 10.00 5.53 2.57
C HIS A 44 10.67 5.86 3.91
N ALA A 45 11.07 4.82 4.63
CA ALA A 45 11.83 4.95 5.87
C ALA A 45 13.35 4.96 5.59
N VAL A 46 14.09 5.90 6.17
CA VAL A 46 15.52 6.11 5.89
C VAL A 46 16.35 6.16 7.19
N GLY A 47 17.50 5.50 7.18
CA GLY A 47 18.47 5.48 8.27
C GLY A 47 18.22 4.39 9.32
N THR A 48 18.70 4.64 10.54
CA THR A 48 18.71 3.68 11.65
C THR A 48 17.28 3.29 12.05
N PRO A 49 16.98 1.98 12.29
CA PRO A 49 15.65 1.53 12.67
C PRO A 49 15.36 1.86 14.15
N THR A 50 15.12 3.13 14.44
CA THR A 50 14.71 3.58 15.78
C THR A 50 13.27 3.18 16.07
N GLN A 51 12.89 3.07 17.35
CA GLN A 51 11.54 2.72 17.77
C GLN A 51 10.46 3.60 17.10
N THR A 52 10.75 4.89 16.91
CA THR A 52 9.89 5.83 16.20
C THR A 52 9.68 5.43 14.74
N ILE A 53 10.76 5.17 13.98
CA ILE A 53 10.68 4.77 12.58
C ILE A 53 9.92 3.45 12.43
N ILE A 54 10.21 2.47 13.28
CA ILE A 54 9.52 1.18 13.27
C ILE A 54 8.03 1.34 13.56
N SER A 55 7.67 2.20 14.53
CA SER A 55 6.26 2.50 14.83
C SER A 55 5.54 3.06 13.61
N LYS A 56 6.18 3.99 12.88
CA LYS A 56 5.64 4.56 11.64
C LYS A 56 5.49 3.51 10.53
N MET A 57 6.51 2.66 10.33
CA MET A 57 6.43 1.53 9.39
C MET A 57 5.31 0.55 9.75
N ARG A 58 5.11 0.25 11.04
CA ARG A 58 4.01 -0.60 11.51
C ARG A 58 2.65 0.04 11.27
N ASN A 59 2.53 1.35 11.47
CA ASN A 59 1.29 2.06 11.20
C ASN A 59 0.96 2.03 9.70
N ALA A 60 1.91 2.33 8.82
CA ALA A 60 1.74 2.22 7.37
C ALA A 60 1.27 0.82 6.95
N ARG A 61 1.90 -0.25 7.45
CA ARG A 61 1.50 -1.62 7.16
C ARG A 61 0.10 -1.98 7.68
N ARG A 62 -0.28 -1.52 8.88
CA ARG A 62 -1.66 -1.71 9.39
C ARG A 62 -2.70 -1.03 8.50
N ARG A 63 -2.32 0.05 7.83
CA ARG A 63 -3.13 0.76 6.85
C ARG A 63 -3.00 0.19 5.43
N LEU A 64 -2.31 -0.94 5.28
CA LEU A 64 -2.04 -1.59 3.99
C LEU A 64 -1.31 -0.66 3.00
N ILE A 65 -0.38 0.15 3.51
CA ILE A 65 0.50 1.00 2.72
C ILE A 65 1.88 0.31 2.60
N PRO A 66 2.44 0.17 1.38
CA PRO A 66 3.75 -0.42 1.20
C PRO A 66 4.87 0.45 1.78
N VAL A 67 5.95 -0.23 2.18
CA VAL A 67 7.09 0.40 2.86
C VAL A 67 8.38 0.06 2.13
N VAL A 68 9.11 1.11 1.73
CA VAL A 68 10.51 1.04 1.29
C VAL A 68 11.40 1.44 2.46
N TYR A 69 12.47 0.68 2.70
CA TYR A 69 13.39 0.95 3.78
C TYR A 69 14.84 1.06 3.28
N SER A 70 15.47 2.20 3.54
CA SER A 70 16.86 2.50 3.19
C SER A 70 17.72 2.64 4.45
N PRO A 71 18.40 1.58 4.91
CA PRO A 71 19.23 1.64 6.12
C PRO A 71 20.45 2.57 6.00
N LEU A 72 21.05 2.76 4.81
CA LEU A 72 22.24 3.60 4.60
C LEU A 72 23.43 3.20 5.48
N ALA A 73 23.80 1.92 5.42
CA ALA A 73 24.89 1.28 6.19
C ALA A 73 24.72 1.30 7.72
N THR A 74 23.54 1.67 8.24
CA THR A 74 23.27 1.70 9.69
C THR A 74 22.97 0.32 10.29
N ILE A 75 22.70 -0.68 9.46
CA ILE A 75 22.52 -2.07 9.91
C ILE A 75 23.86 -2.78 9.74
N SER A 76 24.43 -3.23 10.86
CA SER A 76 25.73 -3.91 10.88
C SER A 76 25.64 -5.27 11.56
N PRO A 77 26.52 -6.24 11.22
CA PRO A 77 26.50 -7.60 11.77
C PRO A 77 26.57 -7.68 13.30
N TRP A 78 27.31 -6.75 13.93
CA TRP A 78 27.57 -6.73 15.37
C TRP A 78 26.52 -5.98 16.20
N ASN A 79 25.53 -5.35 15.55
CA ASN A 79 24.48 -4.59 16.23
C ASN A 79 23.10 -5.14 15.87
N SER A 80 22.82 -6.37 16.28
CA SER A 80 21.51 -7.00 16.09
C SER A 80 20.52 -6.44 17.10
N SER A 81 19.78 -5.39 16.72
CA SER A 81 18.70 -4.90 17.57
C SER A 81 17.49 -5.83 17.52
N CYS A 82 16.75 -5.94 18.63
CA CYS A 82 15.52 -6.74 18.71
C CYS A 82 14.45 -6.29 17.70
N TYR A 83 14.60 -5.10 17.14
CA TYR A 83 13.65 -4.47 16.23
C TYR A 83 13.79 -4.92 14.77
N GLU A 84 14.90 -5.55 14.40
CA GLU A 84 15.16 -6.01 13.03
C GLU A 84 14.16 -7.08 12.57
N LYS A 85 13.58 -7.83 13.51
CA LYS A 85 12.54 -8.83 13.24
C LYS A 85 11.31 -8.24 12.54
N PHE A 86 11.08 -6.94 12.67
CA PHE A 86 9.95 -6.26 12.06
C PHE A 86 10.19 -5.83 10.62
N ILE A 87 11.43 -5.81 10.12
CA ILE A 87 11.74 -5.42 8.74
C ILE A 87 11.28 -6.52 7.75
N LEU A 88 11.06 -7.74 8.24
CA LEU A 88 11.14 -9.01 7.49
C LEU A 88 9.95 -9.45 6.62
N LYS A 89 8.74 -8.91 6.75
CA LYS A 89 7.59 -9.45 5.99
C LYS A 89 7.17 -8.52 4.85
N ASN A 90 7.42 -8.95 3.62
CA ASN A 90 6.98 -8.31 2.37
C ASN A 90 7.45 -6.84 2.21
N GLY A 91 8.60 -6.50 2.78
CA GLY A 91 9.21 -5.18 2.66
C GLY A 91 10.16 -5.09 1.48
N PHE A 92 10.36 -3.86 0.97
CA PHE A 92 11.40 -3.54 0.01
C PHE A 92 12.53 -2.85 0.75
N ILE A 93 13.75 -3.38 0.61
CA ILE A 93 14.94 -2.83 1.23
C ILE A 93 15.82 -2.28 0.12
N HIS A 94 16.26 -1.04 0.27
CA HIS A 94 17.18 -0.41 -0.64
C HIS A 94 18.58 -0.36 -0.03
N ALA A 95 19.57 -0.88 -0.75
CA ALA A 95 20.98 -0.85 -0.41
C ALA A 95 21.72 0.17 -1.29
N VAL A 96 22.69 0.88 -0.72
CA VAL A 96 23.50 1.88 -1.45
C VAL A 96 24.79 1.31 -2.03
N GLY A 97 25.20 0.11 -1.61
CA GLY A 97 26.42 -0.55 -2.08
C GLY A 97 26.32 -2.07 -2.10
N GLU A 98 27.18 -2.72 -2.89
CA GLU A 98 27.14 -4.17 -3.12
C GLU A 98 27.36 -4.99 -1.84
N ASN A 99 28.29 -4.55 -0.98
CA ASN A 99 28.55 -5.23 0.29
C ASN A 99 27.35 -5.15 1.23
N GLU A 100 26.69 -3.99 1.28
CA GLU A 100 25.45 -3.82 2.05
C GLU A 100 24.33 -4.68 1.46
N GLN A 101 24.18 -4.72 0.14
CA GLN A 101 23.18 -5.54 -0.54
C GLN A 101 23.34 -7.03 -0.19
N LYS A 102 24.55 -7.58 -0.34
CA LYS A 102 24.85 -8.98 -0.04
C LYS A 102 24.50 -9.31 1.41
N TYR A 103 24.94 -8.47 2.34
CA TYR A 103 24.65 -8.64 3.75
C TYR A 103 23.14 -8.58 4.06
N LEU A 104 22.40 -7.63 3.47
CA LEU A 104 20.96 -7.50 3.65
C LEU A 104 20.18 -8.69 3.05
N GLN A 105 20.62 -9.23 1.91
CA GLN A 105 20.01 -10.41 1.29
C GLN A 105 20.21 -11.67 2.13
N GLU A 106 21.41 -11.87 2.68
CA GLU A 106 21.70 -12.98 3.58
C GLU A 106 20.92 -12.87 4.89
N LYS A 107 20.84 -11.66 5.45
CA LYS A 107 20.17 -11.40 6.72
C LYS A 107 18.64 -11.43 6.62
N TYR A 108 18.07 -10.90 5.55
CA TYR A 108 16.63 -10.73 5.35
C TYR A 108 16.11 -11.63 4.22
N LYS A 109 16.27 -12.95 4.36
CA LYS A 109 15.80 -13.92 3.35
C LYS A 109 14.32 -13.74 3.04
N GLY A 110 14.00 -13.66 1.74
CA GLY A 110 12.63 -13.50 1.25
C GLY A 110 12.12 -12.05 1.16
N THR A 111 12.96 -11.05 1.45
CA THR A 111 12.65 -9.64 1.12
C THR A 111 13.23 -9.24 -0.24
N ASN A 112 12.63 -8.22 -0.86
CA ASN A 112 13.17 -7.65 -2.08
C ASN A 112 14.27 -6.66 -1.69
N VAL A 113 15.55 -6.99 -1.96
CA VAL A 113 16.69 -6.10 -1.72
C VAL A 113 17.20 -5.54 -3.04
N VAL A 114 17.08 -4.23 -3.22
CA VAL A 114 17.42 -3.53 -4.46
C VAL A 114 18.64 -2.63 -4.23
N LEU A 115 19.62 -2.68 -5.12
CA LEU A 115 20.81 -1.84 -5.09
C LEU A 115 20.57 -0.56 -5.91
N ILE A 116 20.65 0.61 -5.28
CA ILE A 116 20.70 1.90 -5.99
C ILE A 116 21.84 2.73 -5.41
N LYS A 117 22.90 2.90 -6.19
CA LYS A 117 24.07 3.67 -5.74
C LYS A 117 23.71 5.15 -5.52
N ASN A 118 24.34 5.80 -4.55
CA ASN A 118 24.07 7.21 -4.27
C ASN A 118 24.97 8.13 -5.14
N PRO A 119 24.40 8.96 -6.05
CA PRO A 119 25.16 9.87 -6.88
C PRO A 119 25.89 10.96 -6.06
N GLY A 120 25.34 11.34 -4.90
CA GLY A 120 25.92 12.37 -4.03
C GLY A 120 27.08 11.90 -3.14
N VAL A 121 27.43 10.60 -3.17
CA VAL A 121 28.53 10.02 -2.38
C VAL A 121 29.55 9.31 -3.25
N THR A 122 29.10 8.49 -4.19
CA THR A 122 29.99 7.65 -4.99
C THR A 122 30.33 8.25 -6.36
N HIS A 123 29.48 9.18 -6.87
CA HIS A 123 29.53 9.65 -8.26
C HIS A 123 29.49 8.54 -9.33
N ASP A 124 29.25 7.28 -8.94
CA ASP A 124 29.21 6.10 -9.83
C ASP A 124 28.05 6.15 -10.83
N ILE A 125 26.98 6.87 -10.49
CA ILE A 125 25.80 7.05 -11.34
C ILE A 125 25.40 8.52 -11.39
N SER A 126 24.75 8.92 -12.48
CA SER A 126 24.19 10.26 -12.60
C SER A 126 22.93 10.43 -11.75
N GLN A 127 22.59 11.68 -11.40
CA GLN A 127 21.32 11.99 -10.74
C GLN A 127 20.12 11.53 -11.59
N ALA A 128 20.19 11.64 -12.93
CA ALA A 128 19.12 11.17 -13.81
C ALA A 128 18.90 9.65 -13.72
N LEU A 129 19.97 8.85 -13.70
CA LEU A 129 19.88 7.40 -13.54
C LEU A 129 19.37 7.03 -12.15
N PHE A 130 19.81 7.74 -11.11
CA PHE A 130 19.28 7.58 -9.75
C PHE A 130 17.78 7.88 -9.68
N SER A 131 17.33 8.97 -10.32
CA SER A 131 15.92 9.35 -10.41
C SER A 131 15.10 8.27 -11.12
N ALA A 132 15.57 7.74 -12.25
CA ALA A 132 14.89 6.66 -12.98
C ALA A 132 14.79 5.37 -12.14
N ASN A 133 15.88 4.97 -11.49
CA ASN A 133 15.92 3.76 -10.65
C ASN A 133 14.95 3.85 -9.46
N PHE A 134 14.85 5.02 -8.81
CA PHE A 134 13.91 5.19 -7.71
C PHE A 134 12.46 5.21 -8.17
N LYS A 135 12.16 5.77 -9.34
CA LYS A 135 10.82 5.68 -9.93
C LYS A 135 10.43 4.24 -10.19
N GLN A 136 11.31 3.48 -10.84
CA GLN A 136 11.11 2.05 -11.10
C GLN A 136 10.90 1.26 -9.80
N LEU A 137 11.73 1.52 -8.78
CA LEU A 137 11.59 0.88 -7.47
C LEU A 137 10.20 1.16 -6.87
N TYR A 138 9.76 2.42 -6.83
CA TYR A 138 8.46 2.75 -6.25
C TYR A 138 7.28 2.17 -7.04
N ASP A 139 7.36 2.14 -8.37
CA ASP A 139 6.33 1.51 -9.21
C ASP A 139 6.25 0.00 -8.93
N GLU A 140 7.39 -0.68 -8.89
CA GLU A 140 7.46 -2.11 -8.58
C GLU A 140 6.92 -2.42 -7.18
N VAL A 141 7.23 -1.56 -6.20
CA VAL A 141 6.71 -1.65 -4.82
C VAL A 141 5.19 -1.59 -4.81
N ILE A 142 4.59 -0.66 -5.55
CA ILE A 142 3.13 -0.53 -5.64
C ILE A 142 2.52 -1.75 -6.33
N ILE A 143 3.05 -2.13 -7.49
CA ILE A 143 2.52 -3.25 -8.29
C ILE A 143 2.51 -4.53 -7.47
N LYS A 144 3.67 -4.93 -6.92
CA LYS A 144 3.78 -6.15 -6.10
C LYS A 144 2.91 -6.09 -4.84
N HIS A 145 2.74 -4.91 -4.25
CA HIS A 145 1.86 -4.74 -3.10
C HIS A 145 0.40 -4.92 -3.49
N GLU A 146 -0.05 -4.35 -4.60
CA GLU A 146 -1.42 -4.52 -5.09
C GLU A 146 -1.72 -5.97 -5.50
N GLU A 147 -0.79 -6.65 -6.17
CA GLU A 147 -0.86 -8.08 -6.45
C GLU A 147 -1.02 -8.89 -5.16
N ALA A 148 -0.17 -8.64 -4.16
CA ALA A 148 -0.25 -9.33 -2.87
C ALA A 148 -1.58 -9.08 -2.13
N ILE A 149 -2.18 -7.90 -2.26
CA ILE A 149 -3.51 -7.59 -1.70
C ILE A 149 -4.59 -8.37 -2.44
N LYS A 150 -4.59 -8.36 -3.78
CA LYS A 150 -5.54 -9.12 -4.60
C LYS A 150 -5.46 -10.63 -4.31
N ASP A 151 -4.25 -11.17 -4.23
CA ASP A 151 -3.99 -12.56 -3.84
C ASP A 151 -4.51 -12.87 -2.43
N ASN A 152 -4.32 -11.97 -1.46
CA ASN A 152 -4.82 -12.15 -0.11
C ASN A 152 -6.35 -12.18 -0.06
N ILE A 153 -7.00 -11.27 -0.79
CA ILE A 153 -8.45 -11.22 -0.95
C ILE A 153 -8.95 -12.52 -1.59
N ALA A 154 -8.35 -12.95 -2.70
CA ALA A 154 -8.70 -14.21 -3.37
C ALA A 154 -8.58 -15.41 -2.41
N LYS A 155 -7.46 -15.55 -1.71
CA LYS A 155 -7.25 -16.60 -0.69
C LYS A 155 -8.25 -16.53 0.46
N ARG A 156 -8.70 -15.32 0.84
CA ARG A 156 -9.71 -15.14 1.90
C ARG A 156 -11.07 -15.63 1.42
N ILE A 157 -11.46 -15.33 0.19
CA ILE A 157 -12.71 -15.81 -0.42
C ILE A 157 -12.67 -17.32 -0.67
N GLU A 158 -11.54 -17.86 -1.12
CA GLU A 158 -11.37 -19.31 -1.30
C GLU A 158 -11.49 -20.13 -0.01
N LYS A 159 -11.29 -19.53 1.16
CA LYS A 159 -11.53 -20.21 2.45
C LYS A 159 -13.02 -20.34 2.79
N LEU A 160 -13.89 -19.66 2.06
CA LEU A 160 -15.35 -19.74 2.18
C LEU A 160 -15.95 -20.78 1.21
N LYS A 161 -15.13 -21.70 0.67
CA LYS A 161 -15.50 -22.65 -0.40
C LYS A 161 -16.74 -23.50 -0.10
N ASP A 162 -17.00 -23.82 1.16
CA ASP A 162 -18.18 -24.60 1.56
C ASP A 162 -19.47 -23.76 1.47
N ASP A 163 -19.35 -22.44 1.47
CA ASP A 163 -20.48 -21.51 1.44
C ASP A 163 -20.79 -21.02 0.02
N ILE A 164 -19.80 -20.87 -0.89
CA ILE A 164 -20.01 -20.16 -2.16
C ILE A 164 -19.60 -21.01 -3.37
N GLN A 165 -20.58 -21.54 -4.09
CA GLN A 165 -20.38 -22.23 -5.37
C GLN A 165 -20.30 -21.24 -6.55
N ASP A 166 -21.10 -20.17 -6.49
CA ASP A 166 -21.20 -19.15 -7.53
C ASP A 166 -19.90 -18.33 -7.68
N ASN A 167 -19.40 -18.23 -8.91
CA ASN A 167 -18.21 -17.44 -9.23
C ASN A 167 -18.51 -15.95 -9.32
N VAL A 168 -19.74 -15.58 -9.69
CA VAL A 168 -20.17 -14.18 -9.80
C VAL A 168 -20.21 -13.54 -8.41
N LEU A 169 -20.88 -14.19 -7.44
CA LEU A 169 -20.86 -13.77 -6.04
C LEU A 169 -19.42 -13.63 -5.49
N LYS A 170 -18.50 -14.54 -5.85
CA LYS A 170 -17.09 -14.41 -5.44
C LYS A 170 -16.46 -13.14 -5.98
N ASP A 171 -16.74 -12.77 -7.23
CA ASP A 171 -16.15 -11.59 -7.86
C ASP A 171 -16.74 -10.28 -7.30
N VAL A 172 -18.03 -10.26 -6.97
CA VAL A 172 -18.67 -9.16 -6.22
C VAL A 172 -18.01 -8.97 -4.85
N LEU A 173 -17.84 -10.05 -4.09
CA LEU A 173 -17.21 -10.02 -2.77
C LEU A 173 -15.73 -9.61 -2.83
N LYS A 174 -14.97 -10.09 -3.82
CA LYS A 174 -13.59 -9.64 -4.05
C LYS A 174 -13.53 -8.14 -4.32
N SER A 175 -14.43 -7.63 -5.16
CA SER A 175 -14.52 -6.21 -5.50
C SER A 175 -14.85 -5.36 -4.27
N CYS A 176 -15.83 -5.78 -3.46
CA CYS A 176 -16.16 -5.11 -2.20
C CYS A 176 -14.97 -5.08 -1.21
N LEU A 177 -14.27 -6.20 -1.03
CA LEU A 177 -13.07 -6.27 -0.20
C LEU A 177 -11.95 -5.36 -0.71
N TYR A 178 -11.78 -5.27 -2.03
CA TYR A 178 -10.80 -4.41 -2.65
C TYR A 178 -11.16 -2.92 -2.47
N MET A 179 -12.44 -2.55 -2.61
CA MET A 179 -12.94 -1.21 -2.31
C MET A 179 -12.69 -0.81 -0.86
N ARG A 180 -12.88 -1.74 0.09
CA ARG A 180 -12.54 -1.51 1.50
C ARG A 180 -11.05 -1.25 1.70
N TYR A 181 -10.20 -1.99 0.99
CA TYR A 181 -8.76 -1.72 0.98
C TYR A 181 -8.43 -0.31 0.47
N ARG A 182 -9.00 0.10 -0.67
CA ARG A 182 -8.81 1.44 -1.26
C ARG A 182 -9.32 2.55 -0.33
N TYR A 183 -10.45 2.33 0.35
CA TYR A 183 -10.97 3.22 1.40
C TYR A 183 -9.93 3.48 2.50
N HIS A 184 -9.29 2.42 3.03
CA HIS A 184 -8.28 2.56 4.09
C HIS A 184 -7.04 3.36 3.64
N ARG A 185 -6.72 3.32 2.34
CA ARG A 185 -5.66 4.14 1.74
C ARG A 185 -6.09 5.57 1.43
N ARG A 186 -7.40 5.85 1.43
CA ARG A 186 -8.03 7.12 1.01
C ARG A 186 -7.86 7.41 -0.48
N GLN A 187 -8.02 6.36 -1.30
CA GLN A 187 -7.62 6.35 -2.70
C GLN A 187 -8.63 5.56 -3.55
N ILE A 188 -9.92 5.80 -3.35
CA ILE A 188 -10.92 5.19 -4.22
C ILE A 188 -10.94 6.03 -5.51
N ALA A 189 -10.59 5.45 -6.65
CA ALA A 189 -10.79 6.12 -7.93
C ALA A 189 -12.25 6.04 -8.34
N GLN A 190 -12.79 7.08 -9.00
CA GLN A 190 -14.16 7.05 -9.52
C GLN A 190 -14.39 5.85 -10.46
N GLN A 191 -13.42 5.52 -11.34
CA GLN A 191 -13.52 4.35 -12.22
C GLN A 191 -13.70 3.03 -11.45
N GLU A 192 -13.07 2.87 -10.27
CA GLU A 192 -13.23 1.66 -9.45
C GLU A 192 -14.65 1.54 -8.89
N LEU A 193 -15.32 2.67 -8.62
CA LEU A 193 -16.74 2.70 -8.24
C LEU A 193 -17.64 2.35 -9.42
N ASP A 194 -17.36 2.89 -10.59
CA ASP A 194 -18.15 2.67 -11.80
C ASP A 194 -18.04 1.20 -12.27
N ASP A 195 -16.85 0.61 -12.19
CA ASP A 195 -16.62 -0.81 -12.48
C ASP A 195 -17.37 -1.70 -11.49
N PHE A 196 -17.34 -1.36 -10.20
CA PHE A 196 -18.07 -2.12 -9.19
C PHE A 196 -19.60 -1.98 -9.37
N CYS A 197 -20.08 -0.78 -9.71
CA CYS A 197 -21.50 -0.53 -10.03
C CYS A 197 -21.95 -1.39 -11.21
N THR A 198 -21.16 -1.39 -12.28
CA THR A 198 -21.40 -2.21 -13.48
C THR A 198 -21.43 -3.69 -13.13
N LEU A 199 -20.56 -4.15 -12.23
CA LEU A 199 -20.56 -5.53 -11.76
C LEU A 199 -21.86 -5.86 -11.01
N LEU A 200 -22.32 -5.01 -10.09
CA LEU A 200 -23.56 -5.25 -9.34
C LEU A 200 -24.79 -5.32 -10.28
N ILE A 201 -24.91 -4.37 -11.21
CA ILE A 201 -26.06 -4.28 -12.14
C ILE A 201 -26.15 -5.48 -13.08
N ASN A 202 -25.01 -5.99 -13.56
CA ASN A 202 -24.97 -7.02 -14.59
C ASN A 202 -24.81 -8.45 -14.04
N SER A 203 -24.83 -8.62 -12.72
CA SER A 203 -24.58 -9.90 -12.07
C SER A 203 -25.86 -10.46 -11.47
N ASP A 204 -26.11 -11.74 -11.73
CA ASP A 204 -27.20 -12.51 -11.11
C ASP A 204 -26.60 -13.40 -10.01
N TYR A 205 -26.86 -13.06 -8.75
CA TYR A 205 -26.32 -13.75 -7.58
C TYR A 205 -27.30 -13.66 -6.40
N ASP A 206 -27.12 -14.56 -5.42
CA ASP A 206 -27.92 -14.61 -4.21
C ASP A 206 -27.52 -13.49 -3.23
N GLU A 207 -28.36 -12.44 -3.15
CA GLU A 207 -28.16 -11.25 -2.32
C GLU A 207 -28.27 -11.56 -0.81
N ASP A 208 -29.20 -12.43 -0.41
CA ASP A 208 -29.35 -12.86 0.98
C ASP A 208 -28.08 -13.56 1.48
N LYS A 209 -27.53 -14.40 0.61
CA LYS A 209 -26.26 -15.08 0.87
C LYS A 209 -25.09 -14.12 0.87
N MET A 210 -25.07 -13.14 -0.03
CA MET A 210 -24.08 -12.07 -0.01
C MET A 210 -24.09 -11.36 1.34
N ALA A 211 -25.25 -10.96 1.83
CA ALA A 211 -25.43 -10.32 3.13
C ALA A 211 -24.81 -11.14 4.28
N GLU A 212 -25.12 -12.44 4.36
CA GLU A 212 -24.54 -13.35 5.36
C GLU A 212 -23.00 -13.37 5.33
N ILE A 213 -22.43 -13.43 4.12
CA ILE A 213 -20.98 -13.49 3.94
C ILE A 213 -20.31 -12.16 4.27
N LEU A 214 -20.92 -11.03 3.90
CA LEU A 214 -20.44 -9.69 4.26
C LEU A 214 -20.34 -9.54 5.79
N ASP A 215 -21.30 -10.08 6.53
CA ASP A 215 -21.33 -10.10 7.99
C ASP A 215 -20.19 -10.94 8.58
N ARG A 216 -20.00 -12.16 8.06
CA ARG A 216 -18.89 -13.04 8.44
C ARG A 216 -17.53 -12.43 8.11
N LEU A 217 -17.44 -11.67 7.02
CA LEU A 217 -16.25 -10.93 6.62
C LEU A 217 -16.06 -9.62 7.42
N LYS A 218 -17.04 -9.22 8.23
CA LYS A 218 -17.08 -7.96 9.01
C LYS A 218 -16.95 -6.72 8.14
N ILE A 219 -17.62 -6.75 6.98
CA ILE A 219 -17.64 -5.65 6.02
C ILE A 219 -19.05 -5.19 5.64
N TYR A 220 -20.09 -5.74 6.28
CA TYR A 220 -21.49 -5.39 6.04
C TYR A 220 -21.76 -3.88 6.15
N ASP A 221 -21.49 -3.27 7.31
CA ASP A 221 -21.64 -1.81 7.52
C ASP A 221 -20.90 -0.95 6.48
N PHE A 222 -19.76 -1.47 5.98
CA PHE A 222 -18.99 -0.78 4.95
C PHE A 222 -19.70 -0.84 3.61
N MET A 223 -20.28 -1.99 3.24
CA MET A 223 -21.04 -2.16 2.00
C MET A 223 -22.31 -1.28 2.02
N GLU A 224 -23.08 -1.25 3.11
CA GLU A 224 -24.30 -0.43 3.20
C GLU A 224 -23.98 1.07 3.00
N SER A 225 -22.86 1.50 3.59
CA SER A 225 -22.38 2.87 3.46
C SER A 225 -21.81 3.14 2.06
N LEU A 226 -21.20 2.15 1.42
CA LEU A 226 -20.62 2.25 0.08
C LEU A 226 -21.70 2.33 -0.99
N GLU A 227 -22.76 1.52 -0.89
CA GLU A 227 -23.92 1.58 -1.79
C GLU A 227 -24.58 2.95 -1.76
N LYS A 228 -24.71 3.57 -0.58
CA LYS A 228 -25.21 4.94 -0.51
C LYS A 228 -24.33 5.92 -1.28
N VAL A 229 -23.01 5.72 -1.27
CA VAL A 229 -22.10 6.55 -2.07
C VAL A 229 -22.26 6.26 -3.56
N MET A 230 -22.43 4.99 -3.94
CA MET A 230 -22.63 4.59 -5.32
C MET A 230 -23.97 5.08 -5.88
N GLU A 231 -25.04 5.07 -5.09
CA GLU A 231 -26.33 5.67 -5.43
C GLU A 231 -26.20 7.14 -5.82
N GLU A 232 -25.42 7.90 -5.05
CA GLU A 232 -25.29 9.34 -5.26
C GLU A 232 -24.26 9.72 -6.34
N LYS A 233 -23.28 8.86 -6.61
CA LYS A 233 -22.15 9.18 -7.50
C LYS A 233 -22.10 8.37 -8.79
N THR A 234 -22.89 7.31 -8.89
CA THR A 234 -22.97 6.43 -10.05
C THR A 234 -24.44 6.28 -10.47
N GLN A 235 -24.75 5.33 -11.35
CA GLN A 235 -26.13 5.04 -11.77
C GLN A 235 -26.77 3.89 -10.98
N LEU A 236 -26.19 3.50 -9.83
CA LEU A 236 -26.72 2.41 -9.00
C LEU A 236 -28.06 2.83 -8.39
N SER A 237 -29.17 2.29 -8.88
CA SER A 237 -30.49 2.49 -8.28
C SER A 237 -30.79 1.40 -7.25
N GLU A 238 -31.75 1.66 -6.37
CA GLU A 238 -32.16 0.76 -5.27
C GLU A 238 -32.45 -0.68 -5.74
N GLY A 239 -32.99 -0.85 -6.96
CA GLY A 239 -33.28 -2.17 -7.53
C GLY A 239 -32.05 -3.00 -7.95
N PHE A 240 -30.85 -2.44 -7.83
CA PHE A 240 -29.58 -3.13 -8.09
C PHE A 240 -28.65 -3.13 -6.87
N MET A 241 -29.16 -2.70 -5.70
CA MET A 241 -28.41 -2.73 -4.45
C MET A 241 -28.63 -4.06 -3.75
N PRO A 242 -27.58 -4.88 -3.55
CA PRO A 242 -27.74 -6.18 -2.89
C PRO A 242 -28.08 -6.08 -1.40
N ILE A 243 -27.82 -4.94 -0.76
CA ILE A 243 -28.26 -4.69 0.61
C ILE A 243 -28.90 -3.31 0.74
N THR A 244 -29.44 -2.99 1.92
CA THR A 244 -30.06 -1.68 2.15
C THR A 244 -29.00 -0.62 2.39
N ALA A 245 -28.95 0.40 1.54
CA ALA A 245 -28.04 1.52 1.70
C ALA A 245 -28.35 2.38 2.94
N ILE A 246 -27.30 2.84 3.64
CA ILE A 246 -27.43 3.71 4.81
C ILE A 246 -26.60 5.00 4.62
N ASP A 247 -27.20 6.16 4.90
CA ASP A 247 -26.47 7.44 5.00
C ASP A 247 -26.02 7.70 6.45
N ASN A 248 -24.75 7.43 6.74
CA ASN A 248 -24.18 7.62 8.06
C ASN A 248 -22.82 8.38 8.00
N ASN A 249 -22.11 8.43 9.13
CA ASN A 249 -20.80 9.07 9.18
C ASN A 249 -19.73 8.35 8.34
N LEU A 250 -19.84 7.03 8.17
CA LEU A 250 -18.95 6.26 7.30
C LEU A 250 -19.18 6.63 5.82
N THR A 251 -20.44 6.80 5.38
CA THR A 251 -20.80 7.31 4.04
C THR A 251 -20.09 8.64 3.75
N LYS A 252 -20.18 9.60 4.67
CA LYS A 252 -19.49 10.90 4.57
C LYS A 252 -17.97 10.77 4.50
N LYS A 253 -17.39 9.80 5.22
CA LYS A 253 -15.94 9.52 5.17
C LYS A 253 -15.53 8.88 3.85
N ILE A 254 -16.30 7.92 3.32
CA ILE A 254 -16.04 7.28 2.03
C ILE A 254 -16.06 8.33 0.91
N LYS A 255 -17.07 9.22 0.89
CA LYS A 255 -17.16 10.31 -0.11
C LYS A 255 -15.90 11.18 -0.17
N LYS A 256 -15.27 11.45 0.98
CA LYS A 256 -14.03 12.25 1.08
C LYS A 256 -12.77 11.51 0.61
N THR A 257 -12.85 10.20 0.38
CA THR A 257 -11.73 9.38 -0.09
C THR A 257 -11.74 9.10 -1.59
N ILE A 258 -12.78 9.57 -2.27
CA ILE A 258 -12.93 9.42 -3.72
C ILE A 258 -12.12 10.52 -4.40
N LEU A 259 -11.26 10.12 -5.33
CA LEU A 259 -10.39 10.98 -6.14
C LEU A 259 -11.05 11.37 -7.47
#